data_AF-A0A0F9T867-F1
#
_entry.id   AF-A0A0F9T867-F1
#
_cell.length_a   1.000
_cell.length_b   1.000
_cell.length_c   1.000
_cell.angle_alpha   90.00
_cell.angle_beta   90.00
_cell.angle_gamma   90.00
#
_symmetry.space_group_name_H-M   'P 1'
#
loop_
_entity.id
_entity.type
_entity.pdbx_description
1 polymer ?
#
loop_
_entity_poly.entity_id
_entity_poly.type
_entity_poly.pdbx_seq_one_letter_code
_entity_poly.pdbx_strand_id
1 'polypeptide(L)'
;VKLFITATPEVRAARRFAELSLVDPTVTLEGVLADVQARDARDSSRAEAPLKPADDAELMDTSTMDIEAAVARAIALVNARRCE
;
A
#
# COMPACT_ATOMS: atom_id res chain seq x y z
N VAL A 1 11.98 -10.09 -10.20
CA VAL A 1 11.59 -9.82 -8.80
C VAL A 1 10.18 -9.29 -8.79
N LYS A 2 9.27 -9.96 -8.10
CA LYS A 2 7.92 -9.44 -7.87
C LYS A 2 7.90 -8.85 -6.46
N LEU A 3 7.38 -7.65 -6.32
CA LEU A 3 7.25 -6.96 -5.04
C LEU A 3 5.77 -6.80 -4.75
N PHE A 4 5.32 -7.23 -3.57
CA PHE A 4 3.99 -6.95 -3.06
C PHE A 4 4.09 -5.87 -1.99
N ILE A 5 3.66 -4.66 -2.34
CA ILE A 5 3.76 -3.51 -1.44
C ILE A 5 2.50 -3.43 -0.59
N THR A 6 2.67 -3.40 0.73
CA THR A 6 1.58 -3.25 1.68
C THR A 6 1.84 -2.07 2.62
N ALA A 7 0.76 -1.59 3.23
CA ALA A 7 0.78 -0.64 4.33
C ALA A 7 -0.52 -0.76 5.12
N THR A 8 -0.49 -0.43 6.41
CA THR A 8 -1.69 -0.47 7.25
C THR A 8 -2.78 0.45 6.70
N PRO A 9 -4.07 0.07 6.80
CA PRO A 9 -5.19 0.90 6.35
C PRO A 9 -5.16 2.31 6.95
N GLU A 10 -4.73 2.45 8.21
CA GLU A 10 -4.64 3.72 8.93
C GLU A 10 -3.61 4.65 8.29
N VAL A 11 -2.42 4.14 7.95
CA VAL A 11 -1.37 4.93 7.29
C VAL A 11 -1.82 5.34 5.89
N ARG A 12 -2.46 4.43 5.14
CA ARG A 12 -3.01 4.75 3.81
C ARG A 12 -4.13 5.78 3.88
N ALA A 13 -5.02 5.65 4.87
CA ALA A 13 -6.09 6.61 5.10
C ALA A 13 -5.55 7.98 5.50
N ALA A 14 -4.54 8.05 6.38
CA ALA A 14 -3.92 9.31 6.79
C ALA A 14 -3.25 10.04 5.61
N ARG A 15 -2.47 9.31 4.78
CA ARG A 15 -1.83 9.88 3.57
C ARG A 15 -2.89 10.41 2.59
N ARG A 16 -3.92 9.60 2.32
CA ARG A 16 -5.00 9.98 1.41
C ARG A 16 -5.86 11.12 1.94
N PHE A 17 -6.09 11.17 3.24
CA PHE A 17 -6.76 12.28 3.90
C PHE A 17 -5.95 13.57 3.76
N ALA A 18 -4.63 13.52 3.98
CA ALA A 18 -3.78 14.70 3.82
C ALA A 18 -3.87 15.27 2.39
N GLU A 19 -3.87 14.42 1.36
CA GLU A 19 -4.06 14.86 -0.03
C GLU A 19 -5.46 15.41 -0.30
N LEU A 20 -6.51 14.72 0.16
CA LEU A 20 -7.90 15.12 -0.09
C LEU A 20 -8.32 16.37 0.68
N SER A 21 -7.84 16.53 1.91
CA SER A 21 -8.16 17.69 2.76
C SER A 21 -7.68 19.03 2.18
N LEU A 22 -6.68 18.99 1.29
CA LEU A 22 -6.18 20.16 0.57
C LEU A 22 -7.13 20.60 -0.56
N VAL A 23 -7.96 19.68 -1.06
CA VAL A 23 -8.89 19.90 -2.18
C VAL A 23 -10.32 20.08 -1.67
N ASP A 24 -10.73 19.25 -0.72
CA ASP A 24 -12.06 19.25 -0.10
C ASP A 24 -11.94 19.19 1.43
N PRO A 25 -12.19 20.32 2.13
CA PRO A 25 -12.09 20.39 3.59
C PRO A 25 -13.26 19.69 4.32
N THR A 26 -14.26 19.17 3.61
CA THR A 26 -15.37 18.42 4.22
C THR A 26 -15.06 16.93 4.43
N VAL A 27 -13.98 16.44 3.81
CA VAL A 27 -13.51 15.07 3.98
C VAL A 27 -13.05 14.86 5.42
N THR A 28 -13.37 13.71 6.01
CA THR A 28 -12.91 13.32 7.36
C THR A 28 -11.99 12.11 7.29
N LEU A 29 -11.03 12.04 8.21
CA LEU A 29 -10.11 10.90 8.30
C LEU A 29 -10.87 9.58 8.48
N GLU A 30 -11.92 9.58 9.30
CA GLU A 30 -12.77 8.42 9.57
C GLU A 30 -13.50 7.95 8.30
N GLY A 31 -14.03 8.88 7.50
CA GLY A 31 -14.67 8.56 6.23
C GLY A 31 -13.69 7.95 5.22
N VAL A 32 -12.47 8.51 5.13
CA VAL A 32 -11.42 7.97 4.27
C VAL A 32 -10.96 6.58 4.74
N LEU A 33 -10.83 6.37 6.05
CA LEU A 33 -10.47 5.07 6.62
C LEU A 33 -11.52 4.01 6.30
N ALA A 34 -12.79 4.32 6.50
CA ALA A 34 -13.90 3.42 6.17
C ALA A 34 -13.90 3.08 4.67
N ASP A 35 -13.64 4.05 3.80
CA ASP A 35 -13.58 3.83 2.35
C ASP A 35 -12.39 2.94 1.96
N VAL A 36 -11.21 3.18 2.56
CA VAL A 36 -10.01 2.34 2.35
C VAL A 36 -10.28 0.89 2.79
N GLN A 37 -10.82 0.68 3.99
CA GLN A 37 -11.13 -0.66 4.49
C GLN A 37 -12.19 -1.37 3.64
N ALA A 38 -13.26 -0.67 3.24
CA ALA A 38 -14.30 -1.23 2.39
C ALA A 38 -13.76 -1.64 1.01
N ARG A 39 -12.84 -0.83 0.45
CA ARG A 39 -12.16 -1.16 -0.81
C ARG A 39 -11.23 -2.35 -0.66
N ASP A 40 -10.41 -2.39 0.38
CA ASP A 40 -9.52 -3.52 0.64
C ASP A 40 -10.29 -4.84 0.80
N ALA A 41 -11.39 -4.82 1.57
CA ALA A 41 -12.23 -5.99 1.76
C ALA A 41 -12.85 -6.46 0.43
N ARG A 42 -13.28 -5.52 -0.41
CA ARG A 42 -13.82 -5.80 -1.75
C ARG A 42 -12.76 -6.36 -2.69
N ASP A 43 -11.58 -5.76 -2.72
CA ASP A 43 -10.48 -6.14 -3.61
C ASP A 43 -9.85 -7.49 -3.20
N SER A 44 -9.85 -7.79 -1.90
CA SER A 44 -9.38 -9.06 -1.35
C SER A 44 -10.37 -10.21 -1.59
N SER A 45 -11.67 -9.91 -1.69
CA SER A 45 -12.73 -10.90 -1.86
C SER A 45 -13.19 -11.10 -3.31
N ARG A 46 -12.67 -10.32 -4.27
CA ARG A 46 -13.10 -10.45 -5.66
C ARG A 46 -12.65 -11.79 -6.27
N ALA A 47 -13.56 -12.43 -6.99
CA ALA A 47 -13.32 -13.72 -7.63
C ALA A 47 -12.32 -13.64 -8.81
N GLU A 48 -12.26 -12.49 -9.50
CA GLU A 48 -11.34 -12.26 -10.62
C GLU A 48 -10.17 -11.36 -10.22
N ALA A 49 -8.93 -11.85 -10.29
CA ALA A 49 -7.73 -11.10 -9.88
C ALA A 49 -7.81 -10.57 -8.43
N PRO A 50 -7.92 -11.47 -7.42
CA PRO A 50 -7.91 -11.09 -6.01
C PRO A 50 -6.60 -10.36 -5.66
N LEU A 51 -6.68 -9.38 -4.77
CA LEU A 51 -5.51 -8.70 -4.23
C LEU A 51 -4.73 -9.63 -3.29
N LYS A 52 -4.02 -10.60 -3.86
CA LYS A 52 -3.20 -11.58 -3.15
C LYS A 52 -1.74 -11.47 -3.61
N PRO A 53 -0.75 -11.57 -2.69
CA PRO A 53 0.63 -11.73 -3.11
C PRO A 53 0.79 -12.98 -3.99
N ALA A 54 1.56 -12.85 -5.06
CA ALA A 54 1.99 -14.01 -5.84
C ALA A 54 2.90 -14.89 -4.99
N ASP A 55 2.94 -16.19 -5.27
CA ASP A 55 3.70 -17.15 -4.45
C ASP A 55 5.22 -16.85 -4.44
N ASP A 56 5.73 -16.14 -5.45
CA ASP A 56 7.12 -15.70 -5.59
C ASP A 56 7.32 -14.19 -5.35
N ALA A 57 6.31 -13.50 -4.81
CA ALA A 57 6.39 -12.07 -4.49
C ALA A 57 7.01 -11.82 -3.11
N GLU A 58 7.93 -10.87 -3.05
CA GLU A 58 8.50 -10.36 -1.81
C GLU A 58 7.54 -9.35 -1.18
N LEU A 59 7.11 -9.61 0.06
CA LEU A 59 6.25 -8.71 0.81
C LEU A 59 7.06 -7.53 1.35
N MET A 60 6.70 -6.31 0.95
CA MET A 60 7.32 -5.08 1.41
C MET A 60 6.29 -4.21 2.14
N ASP A 61 6.40 -4.13 3.46
CA ASP A 61 5.60 -3.25 4.29
C ASP A 61 6.24 -1.85 4.36
N THR A 62 5.49 -0.83 3.94
CA THR A 62 5.91 0.58 3.90
C THR A 62 5.20 1.44 4.94
N SER A 63 4.49 0.83 5.89
CA SER A 63 3.71 1.53 6.93
C SER A 63 4.55 2.52 7.74
N THR A 64 5.81 2.17 8.03
CA THR A 64 6.75 2.98 8.81
C THR A 64 7.86 3.60 7.97
N MET A 65 7.81 3.43 6.65
CA MET A 65 8.83 3.91 5.73
C MET A 65 8.40 5.21 5.08
N ASP A 66 9.33 6.14 4.96
CA ASP A 66 9.19 7.27 4.03
C ASP A 66 9.42 6.80 2.58
N ILE A 67 9.19 7.72 1.63
CA ILE A 67 9.29 7.42 0.20
C ILE A 67 10.72 6.98 -0.16
N GLU A 68 11.73 7.66 0.37
CA GLU A 68 13.14 7.38 0.04
C GLU A 68 13.56 5.99 0.56
N ALA A 69 13.21 5.66 1.81
CA ALA A 69 13.50 4.37 2.40
C ALA A 69 12.77 3.24 1.67
N ALA A 70 11.50 3.44 1.28
CA ALA A 70 10.75 2.46 0.50
C ALA A 70 11.40 2.20 -0.87
N VAL A 71 11.84 3.27 -1.56
CA VAL A 71 12.54 3.16 -2.85
C VAL A 71 13.89 2.47 -2.69
N ALA A 72 14.69 2.85 -1.69
CA ALA A 72 15.98 2.23 -1.42
C ALA A 72 15.83 0.74 -1.12
N ARG A 73 14.81 0.35 -0.34
CA ARG A 73 14.50 -1.04 -0.03
C ARG A 73 14.08 -1.83 -1.26
N ALA A 74 13.26 -1.25 -2.12
CA ALA A 74 12.86 -1.87 -3.38
C ALA A 74 14.07 -2.11 -4.30
N ILE A 75 14.96 -1.12 -4.44
CA ILE A 75 16.21 -1.26 -5.23
C ILE A 75 17.10 -2.36 -4.66
N ALA A 76 17.28 -2.41 -3.34
CA ALA A 76 18.08 -3.43 -2.69
C ALA A 76 17.53 -4.85 -2.94
N LEU A 77 16.20 -5.04 -2.83
CA LEU A 77 15.53 -6.30 -3.14
C LEU A 77 15.71 -6.72 -4.60
N VAL A 78 15.61 -5.77 -5.53
CA VAL A 78 15.83 -6.03 -6.95
C VAL A 78 17.27 -6.45 -7.22
N ASN A 79 18.25 -5.76 -6.64
CA ASN A 79 19.66 -6.05 -6.86
C ASN A 79 20.07 -7.40 -6.25
N ALA A 80 19.60 -7.73 -5.04
CA ALA A 80 19.92 -9.00 -4.38
C ALA A 80 19.53 -10.21 -5.25
N ARG A 81 18.36 -10.16 -5.90
CA ARG A 81 17.85 -11.23 -6.78
C ARG A 81 18.43 -11.19 -8.21
N ARG A 82 19.17 -10.14 -8.60
CA ARG A 82 19.84 -10.06 -9.91
C ARG A 82 21.27 -10.59 -9.88
N CYS A 83 21.84 -10.76 -8.69
CA CYS A 83 23.18 -11.32 -8.49
C CYS A 83 23.18 -12.84 -8.24
N GLU A 84 22.00 -13.47 -8.16
CA GLU A 84 21.81 -14.93 -8.27
C GLU A 84 21.66 -15.34 -9.75
#